data_AF-A0AAV1LDE2-F1
#
_entry.id   AF-A0AAV1LDE2-F1
#
_cell.length_a   1.000
_cell.length_b   1.000
_cell.length_c   1.000
_cell.angle_alpha   90.00
_cell.angle_beta   90.00
_cell.angle_gamma   90.00
#
_symmetry.space_group_name_H-M   'P 1'
#
loop_
_entity.id
_entity.type
_entity.pdbx_description
1 polymer ?
#
loop_
_entity_poly.entity_id
_entity_poly.type
_entity_poly.pdbx_seq_one_letter_code
_entity_poly.pdbx_strand_id
1 'polypeptide(L)'
;MADPSPNTMMTCPYNPAHQVEHYRMHIHLQKCRKQHPNCNKINCPFDSTHVVNDVEIDYHVSVCPKRHMLDNQLYITDDDYRPTVEIVSPPTVVTSEENWEDDNTTSYKPDLSKKGPHIITKIKGATPSERRKARMEGIKNYRPAEVNK
;
A
#
# COMPACT_ATOMS: atom_id res chain seq x y z
N MET A 1 -9.29 -5.47 22.12
CA MET A 1 -8.23 -4.44 22.16
C MET A 1 -8.29 -3.72 20.82
N ALA A 2 -8.55 -2.41 20.80
CA ALA A 2 -8.58 -1.65 19.56
C ALA A 2 -7.18 -1.64 18.92
N ASP A 3 -7.08 -1.85 17.61
CA ASP A 3 -5.79 -1.74 16.91
C ASP A 3 -5.21 -0.33 17.11
N PRO A 4 -3.89 -0.19 17.32
CA PRO A 4 -3.27 1.10 17.55
C PRO A 4 -3.43 2.01 16.33
N SER A 5 -3.74 3.28 16.58
CA SER A 5 -3.88 4.30 15.54
C SER A 5 -2.63 4.37 14.66
N PRO A 6 -2.75 4.67 13.35
CA PRO A 6 -1.63 4.59 12.41
C PRO A 6 -0.45 5.48 12.80
N ASN A 7 -0.72 6.66 13.36
CA ASN A 7 0.30 7.65 13.75
C ASN A 7 0.81 7.46 15.19
N THR A 8 0.42 6.39 15.89
CA THR A 8 0.93 6.09 17.22
C THR A 8 2.40 5.71 17.13
N MET A 9 3.25 6.36 17.93
CA MET A 9 4.67 6.05 18.02
C MET A 9 4.90 4.75 18.81
N MET A 10 5.66 3.84 18.22
CA MET A 10 6.00 2.55 18.79
C MET A 10 7.53 2.40 18.85
N THR A 11 8.01 1.75 19.90
CA THR A 11 9.44 1.49 20.08
C THR A 11 9.88 0.27 19.28
N CYS A 12 11.05 0.34 18.63
CA CYS A 12 11.58 -0.78 17.85
C CYS A 12 12.06 -1.94 18.76
N PRO A 13 11.69 -3.20 18.46
CA PRO A 13 12.14 -4.38 19.20
C PRO A 13 13.65 -4.66 19.12
N TYR A 14 14.34 -4.17 18.08
CA TYR A 14 15.79 -4.35 17.91
C TYR A 14 16.61 -3.28 18.61
N ASN A 15 16.08 -2.06 18.74
CA ASN A 15 16.78 -0.93 19.34
C ASN A 15 15.78 0.00 20.06
N PRO A 16 15.85 0.13 21.39
CA PRO A 16 14.92 0.96 22.16
C PRO A 16 15.03 2.47 21.86
N ALA A 17 16.11 2.92 21.22
CA ALA A 17 16.26 4.33 20.82
C ALA A 17 15.40 4.70 19.60
N HIS A 18 14.92 3.74 18.82
CA HIS A 18 14.10 4.02 17.65
C HIS A 18 12.62 4.12 18.03
N GLN A 19 12.02 5.28 17.78
CA GLN A 19 10.58 5.51 17.81
C GLN A 19 10.06 5.62 16.37
N VAL A 20 9.04 4.82 16.04
CA VAL A 20 8.52 4.70 14.68
C VAL A 20 7.01 4.66 14.72
N GLU A 21 6.36 5.43 13.85
CA GLU A 21 4.90 5.38 13.70
C GLU A 21 4.45 3.97 13.31
N HIS A 22 3.34 3.53 13.89
CA HIS A 22 2.82 2.17 13.73
C HIS A 22 2.73 1.77 12.24
N TYR A 23 2.21 2.65 11.39
CA TYR A 23 2.08 2.37 9.95
C TYR A 23 3.42 2.16 9.23
N ARG A 24 4.53 2.68 9.76
CA ARG A 24 5.88 2.56 9.15
C ARG A 24 6.70 1.41 9.73
N MET A 25 6.22 0.76 10.79
CA MET A 25 6.95 -0.25 11.52
C MET A 25 7.38 -1.41 10.61
N HIS A 26 6.49 -1.89 9.73
CA HIS A 26 6.79 -2.99 8.80
C HIS A 26 8.03 -2.72 7.91
N ILE A 27 8.15 -1.50 7.36
CA ILE A 27 9.31 -1.10 6.54
C ILE A 27 10.56 -0.90 7.41
N HIS A 28 10.38 -0.32 8.60
CA HIS A 28 11.49 -0.09 9.54
C HIS A 28 12.15 -1.40 9.96
N LEU A 29 11.37 -2.41 10.37
CA LEU A 29 11.88 -3.69 10.87
C LEU A 29 12.74 -4.42 9.83
N GLN A 30 12.32 -4.40 8.55
CA GLN A 30 13.11 -5.02 7.48
C GLN A 30 14.51 -4.42 7.31
N LYS A 31 14.66 -3.11 7.55
CA LYS A 31 15.95 -2.41 7.48
C LYS A 31 16.73 -2.57 8.78
N CYS A 32 16.06 -2.43 9.92
CA CYS A 32 16.67 -2.49 11.23
C CYS A 32 17.24 -3.89 11.53
N ARG A 33 16.53 -4.96 11.12
CA ARG A 33 17.05 -6.33 11.22
C ARG A 33 18.40 -6.52 10.51
N LYS A 34 18.59 -5.91 9.34
CA LYS A 34 19.86 -6.00 8.60
C LYS A 34 21.02 -5.29 9.32
N GLN A 35 20.71 -4.27 10.12
CA GLN A 35 21.69 -3.51 10.91
C GLN A 35 22.04 -4.22 12.23
N HIS A 36 21.16 -5.12 12.70
CA HIS A 36 21.33 -5.86 13.96
C HIS A 36 21.34 -7.39 13.73
N PRO A 37 22.33 -7.95 12.99
CA PRO A 37 22.38 -9.38 12.67
C PRO A 37 22.59 -10.28 13.89
N ASN A 38 23.16 -9.76 14.98
CA ASN A 38 23.48 -10.51 16.20
C ASN A 38 22.31 -10.60 17.19
N CYS A 39 21.15 -10.04 16.86
CA CYS A 39 19.97 -10.15 17.72
C CYS A 39 19.23 -11.46 17.41
N ASN A 40 19.13 -12.34 18.40
CA ASN A 40 18.39 -13.61 18.33
C ASN A 40 16.86 -13.37 18.38
N LYS A 41 16.35 -12.66 17.39
CA LYS A 41 14.93 -12.30 17.25
C LYS A 41 14.41 -12.72 15.89
N ILE A 42 13.21 -13.30 15.88
CA ILE A 42 12.55 -13.85 14.70
C ILE A 42 11.21 -13.13 14.49
N ASN A 43 10.79 -13.04 13.23
CA ASN A 43 9.51 -12.47 12.82
C ASN A 43 8.41 -13.53 12.94
N CYS A 44 7.24 -13.14 13.42
CA CYS A 44 6.06 -14.00 13.44
C CYS A 44 5.68 -14.46 12.01
N PRO A 45 5.25 -15.71 11.82
CA PRO A 45 4.75 -16.19 10.52
C PRO A 45 3.43 -15.55 10.10
N PHE A 46 2.62 -15.02 11.04
CA PHE A 46 1.31 -14.42 10.76
C PHE A 46 1.36 -12.91 10.54
N ASP A 47 2.30 -12.21 11.18
CA ASP A 47 2.42 -10.75 11.08
C ASP A 47 3.89 -10.32 11.08
N SER A 48 4.33 -9.67 10.02
CA SER A 48 5.71 -9.19 9.87
C SER A 48 6.13 -8.12 10.89
N THR A 49 5.16 -7.46 11.55
CA THR A 49 5.40 -6.45 12.58
C THR A 49 5.71 -7.06 13.94
N HIS A 50 5.28 -8.30 14.19
CA HIS A 50 5.60 -9.03 15.42
C HIS A 50 7.04 -9.56 15.34
N VAL A 51 7.90 -9.04 16.21
CA VAL A 51 9.28 -9.51 16.38
C VAL A 51 9.43 -10.02 17.81
N VAL A 52 9.73 -11.30 17.94
CA VAL A 52 9.87 -12.01 19.22
C VAL A 52 11.26 -12.61 19.34
N ASN A 53 11.65 -12.98 20.56
CA ASN A 53 12.91 -13.71 20.73
C ASN A 53 12.77 -15.12 20.14
N ASP A 54 13.86 -15.66 19.61
CA ASP A 54 13.89 -16.99 18.99
C ASP A 54 13.30 -18.07 19.92
N VAL A 55 13.72 -18.07 21.20
CA VAL A 55 13.24 -19.00 22.22
C VAL A 55 11.74 -18.88 22.57
N GLU A 56 11.10 -17.77 22.24
CA GLU A 56 9.69 -17.49 22.55
C GLU A 56 8.76 -17.72 21.35
N ILE A 57 9.30 -18.08 20.18
CA ILE A 57 8.51 -18.16 18.94
C ILE A 57 7.41 -19.21 19.03
N ASP A 58 7.69 -20.37 19.61
CA ASP A 58 6.72 -21.47 19.73
C ASP A 58 5.53 -21.07 20.60
N TYR A 59 5.83 -20.43 21.73
CA TYR A 59 4.79 -19.88 22.60
C TYR A 59 4.01 -18.79 21.86
N HIS A 60 4.70 -17.84 21.21
CA HIS A 60 4.06 -16.77 20.46
C HIS A 60 3.10 -17.30 19.38
N VAL A 61 3.50 -18.31 18.62
CA VAL A 61 2.65 -18.92 17.58
C VAL A 61 1.38 -19.56 18.16
N SER A 62 1.44 -20.06 19.41
CA SER A 62 0.25 -20.60 20.09
C SER A 62 -0.74 -19.53 20.54
N VAL A 63 -0.27 -18.33 20.91
CA VAL A 63 -1.09 -17.24 21.49
C VAL A 63 -1.25 -16.02 20.58
N CYS A 64 -0.72 -16.05 19.36
CA CYS A 64 -0.67 -14.88 18.49
C CYS A 64 -2.09 -14.40 18.14
N PRO A 65 -2.42 -13.10 18.35
CA PRO A 65 -3.74 -12.55 18.01
C PRO A 65 -4.09 -12.67 16.52
N LYS A 66 -3.07 -12.67 15.64
CA LYS A 66 -3.24 -12.76 14.18
C LYS A 66 -3.36 -14.21 13.69
N ARG A 67 -3.19 -15.21 14.55
CA ARG A 67 -3.41 -16.63 14.20
C ARG A 67 -4.83 -16.91 13.73
N HIS A 68 -5.81 -16.18 14.27
CA HIS A 68 -7.23 -16.33 13.88
C HIS A 68 -7.46 -16.18 12.36
N MET A 69 -6.62 -15.42 11.66
CA MET A 69 -6.75 -15.25 10.21
C MET A 69 -6.50 -16.57 9.47
N LEU A 70 -5.57 -17.38 9.96
CA LEU A 70 -5.32 -18.73 9.44
C LEU A 70 -6.40 -19.69 9.91
N ASP A 71 -6.77 -19.64 11.20
CA ASP A 71 -7.77 -20.54 11.75
C ASP A 71 -9.13 -20.40 11.02
N ASN A 72 -9.56 -19.17 10.72
CA ASN A 72 -10.77 -18.89 9.95
C ASN A 72 -10.73 -19.41 8.50
N GLN A 73 -9.53 -19.62 7.93
CA GLN A 73 -9.38 -20.17 6.59
C GLN A 73 -9.33 -21.70 6.60
N LEU A 74 -8.76 -22.29 7.65
CA LEU A 74 -8.57 -23.74 7.76
C LEU A 74 -9.80 -24.45 8.33
N TYR A 75 -10.46 -23.83 9.30
CA TYR A 75 -11.64 -24.38 9.95
C TYR A 75 -12.88 -23.71 9.37
N ILE A 76 -13.72 -24.52 8.72
CA ILE A 76 -15.08 -24.13 8.42
C ILE A 76 -15.78 -24.01 9.77
N THR A 77 -15.98 -22.78 10.25
CA THR A 77 -16.92 -22.55 11.33
C THR A 77 -18.30 -22.66 10.69
N ASP A 78 -18.95 -23.82 10.83
CA ASP A 78 -20.27 -24.15 10.26
C ASP A 78 -21.41 -23.18 10.68
N ASP A 79 -21.11 -22.11 11.42
CA ASP A 79 -22.04 -21.07 11.83
C ASP A 79 -22.08 -19.91 10.81
N ASP A 80 -22.07 -20.24 9.53
CA ASP A 80 -22.45 -19.35 8.43
C ASP A 80 -23.98 -19.12 8.44
N TYR A 81 -24.58 -18.86 9.60
CA TYR A 81 -25.94 -18.33 9.67
C TYR A 81 -25.92 -16.92 9.07
N ARG A 82 -26.03 -16.86 7.75
CA ARG A 82 -26.40 -15.67 7.03
C ARG A 82 -27.90 -15.56 7.19
N PRO A 83 -28.43 -14.59 7.94
CA PRO A 83 -29.87 -14.38 7.96
C PRO A 83 -30.31 -14.28 6.51
N THR A 84 -31.26 -15.13 6.11
CA THR A 84 -31.88 -15.03 4.80
C THR A 84 -32.63 -13.71 4.79
N VAL A 85 -31.95 -12.67 4.31
CA VAL A 85 -32.60 -11.40 4.01
C VAL A 85 -33.49 -11.69 2.82
N GLU A 86 -34.79 -11.53 2.99
CA GLU A 86 -35.72 -11.56 1.85
C GLU A 86 -35.19 -10.58 0.82
N ILE A 87 -34.88 -11.10 -0.38
CA ILE A 87 -34.42 -10.29 -1.49
C ILE A 87 -35.58 -9.35 -1.82
N VAL A 88 -35.55 -8.14 -1.27
CA VAL A 88 -36.44 -7.07 -1.69
C VAL A 88 -36.20 -6.94 -3.18
N SER A 89 -37.26 -7.16 -3.97
CA SER A 89 -37.21 -6.99 -5.42
C SER A 89 -36.49 -5.68 -5.72
N PRO A 90 -35.57 -5.63 -6.69
CA PRO A 90 -34.87 -4.39 -7.01
C PRO A 90 -35.90 -3.27 -7.16
N PRO A 91 -35.67 -2.09 -6.57
CA PRO A 91 -36.59 -0.98 -6.72
C PRO A 91 -36.84 -0.77 -8.22
N THR A 92 -38.10 -0.55 -8.60
CA THR A 92 -38.47 -0.23 -9.98
C THR A 92 -37.55 0.89 -10.45
N VAL A 93 -36.77 0.60 -11.50
CA VAL A 93 -35.82 1.56 -12.07
C VAL A 93 -36.59 2.82 -12.41
N VAL A 94 -36.36 3.89 -11.64
CA VAL A 94 -36.92 5.20 -11.94
C VAL A 94 -36.23 5.64 -13.22
N THR A 95 -36.96 5.66 -14.33
CA THR A 95 -36.46 6.17 -15.59
C THR A 95 -36.32 7.69 -15.46
N SER A 96 -35.20 8.15 -14.91
CA SER A 96 -34.83 9.55 -14.98
C SER A 96 -34.31 9.83 -16.39
N GLU A 97 -34.83 10.88 -17.01
CA GLU A 97 -34.37 11.42 -18.29
C GLU A 97 -32.95 11.99 -18.23
N GLU A 98 -32.43 12.25 -17.02
CA GLU A 98 -31.04 12.64 -16.77
C GLU A 98 -30.23 11.43 -16.26
N ASN A 99 -29.55 10.73 -17.17
CA ASN A 99 -28.62 9.65 -16.85
C ASN A 99 -27.19 10.19 -16.78
N TRP A 100 -26.62 10.22 -15.57
CA TRP A 100 -25.22 10.62 -15.34
C TRP A 100 -24.19 9.69 -16.02
N GLU A 101 -24.60 8.51 -16.50
CA GLU A 101 -23.73 7.61 -17.26
C GLU A 101 -23.68 7.94 -18.77
N ASP A 102 -24.59 8.79 -19.27
CA ASP A 102 -24.68 9.11 -20.71
C ASP A 102 -23.81 10.33 -21.09
N ASP A 103 -23.39 11.14 -20.11
CA ASP A 103 -22.43 12.24 -20.31
C ASP A 103 -20.97 11.79 -20.15
N ASN A 104 -20.61 10.63 -20.71
CA ASN A 104 -19.21 10.24 -20.81
C ASN A 104 -18.52 10.93 -22.01
N THR A 105 -18.73 12.24 -22.17
CA THR A 105 -17.95 13.05 -23.09
C THR A 105 -16.64 13.45 -22.41
N THR A 106 -15.67 12.53 -22.42
CA THR A 106 -14.30 12.89 -22.03
C THR A 106 -13.82 14.01 -22.96
N SER A 107 -13.79 15.24 -22.45
CA SER A 107 -13.25 16.42 -23.16
C SER A 107 -11.76 16.26 -23.47
N TYR A 108 -11.14 15.24 -22.87
CA TYR A 108 -9.74 14.89 -23.01
C TYR A 108 -9.52 13.99 -24.23
N LYS A 109 -9.13 14.60 -25.35
CA LYS A 109 -8.51 13.91 -26.49
C LYS A 109 -6.99 13.98 -26.32
N PRO A 110 -6.31 12.93 -25.81
CA PRO A 110 -4.86 12.95 -25.63
C PRO A 110 -4.16 13.00 -26.99
N ASP A 111 -3.64 14.17 -27.37
CA ASP A 111 -2.73 14.29 -28.49
C ASP A 111 -1.34 13.81 -28.04
N LEU A 112 -1.07 12.52 -28.24
CA LEU A 112 0.20 11.88 -27.90
C LEU A 112 1.41 12.52 -28.59
N SER A 113 1.17 13.26 -29.69
CA SER A 113 2.20 13.96 -30.46
C SER A 113 2.59 15.30 -29.83
N LYS A 114 1.69 15.94 -29.07
CA LYS A 114 1.90 17.25 -28.42
C LYS A 114 2.43 17.11 -27.00
N LYS A 115 3.55 16.43 -26.81
CA LYS A 115 4.32 16.60 -25.58
C LYS A 115 4.96 17.98 -25.63
N GLY A 116 4.37 18.93 -24.92
CA GLY A 116 4.89 20.29 -24.86
C GLY A 116 6.34 20.30 -24.34
N PRO A 117 7.13 21.34 -24.68
CA PRO A 117 8.52 21.49 -24.22
C PRO A 117 8.68 21.60 -22.69
N HIS A 118 7.55 21.69 -21.96
CA HIS A 118 7.47 21.66 -20.50
C HIS A 118 7.47 20.23 -19.91
N ILE A 119 7.51 19.17 -20.73
CA ILE A 119 7.44 17.78 -20.25
C ILE A 119 8.74 17.04 -20.58
N ILE A 120 9.57 16.80 -19.56
CA ILE A 120 10.78 15.97 -19.68
C ILE A 120 10.38 14.50 -19.57
N THR A 121 10.61 13.72 -20.63
CA THR A 121 10.25 12.29 -20.66
C THR A 121 11.43 11.37 -20.33
N LYS A 122 11.13 10.18 -19.80
CA LYS A 122 12.14 9.14 -19.51
C LYS A 122 12.22 8.17 -20.68
N ILE A 123 13.43 7.91 -21.17
CA ILE A 123 13.70 6.88 -22.19
C ILE A 123 13.57 5.49 -21.53
N LYS A 124 12.69 4.64 -22.06
CA LYS A 124 12.53 3.24 -21.63
C LYS A 124 13.61 2.37 -22.28
N GLY A 125 14.17 1.41 -21.54
CA GLY A 125 15.16 0.45 -22.06
C GLY A 125 16.61 0.94 -22.17
N ALA A 126 16.88 2.25 -22.00
CA ALA A 126 18.24 2.79 -22.05
C ALA A 126 19.05 2.50 -20.77
N THR A 127 20.38 2.52 -20.88
CA THR A 127 21.30 2.34 -19.73
C THR A 127 21.19 3.49 -18.71
N PRO A 128 21.66 3.30 -17.46
CA PRO A 128 21.61 4.37 -16.45
C PRO A 128 22.30 5.68 -16.88
N SER A 129 23.43 5.61 -17.59
CA SER A 129 24.18 6.79 -18.07
C SER A 129 23.43 7.54 -19.16
N GLU A 130 22.83 6.83 -20.13
CA GLU A 130 22.02 7.40 -21.19
C GLU A 130 20.75 8.08 -20.65
N ARG A 131 20.07 7.44 -19.69
CA ARG A 131 18.92 8.06 -19.01
C ARG A 131 19.31 9.33 -18.24
N ARG A 132 20.51 9.36 -17.66
CA ARG A 132 21.02 10.56 -16.99
C ARG A 132 21.33 11.67 -17.99
N LYS A 133 22.00 11.35 -19.11
CA LYS A 133 22.31 12.30 -20.19
C LYS A 133 21.04 12.92 -20.77
N ALA A 134 20.05 12.10 -21.14
CA ALA A 134 18.78 12.56 -21.69
C ALA A 134 18.00 13.46 -20.71
N ARG A 135 18.08 13.18 -19.41
CA ARG A 135 17.48 14.04 -18.39
C ARG A 135 18.18 15.39 -18.30
N MET A 136 19.52 15.42 -18.32
CA MET A 136 20.29 16.67 -18.28
C MET A 136 20.01 17.54 -19.50
N GLU A 137 19.89 16.92 -20.68
CA GLU A 137 19.53 17.61 -21.92
C GLU A 137 18.08 18.12 -21.89
N GLY A 138 17.15 17.31 -21.37
CA GLY A 138 15.76 17.73 -21.16
C GLY A 138 15.63 18.90 -20.18
N ILE A 139 16.46 18.95 -19.13
CA ILE A 139 16.53 20.10 -18.21
C ILE A 139 17.04 21.35 -18.93
N LYS A 140 18.05 21.23 -19.80
CA LYS A 140 18.58 22.37 -20.58
C LYS A 140 17.54 22.95 -21.55
N ASN A 141 16.73 22.09 -22.15
CA ASN A 141 15.74 22.47 -23.16
C ASN A 141 14.33 22.71 -22.57
N TYR A 142 14.19 22.66 -21.24
CA TYR A 142 12.92 22.83 -20.56
C TYR A 142 12.40 24.26 -20.72
N ARG A 143 11.15 24.39 -21.20
CA ARG A 143 10.42 25.67 -21.20
C ARG A 143 9.13 25.50 -20.41
N PRO A 144 8.89 26.30 -19.35
CA PRO A 144 7.64 26.22 -18.60
C PRO A 144 6.44 26.52 -19.50
N ALA A 145 5.29 25.92 -19.19
CA ALA A 145 4.06 26.21 -19.92
C ALA A 145 3.66 27.67 -19.67
N GLU A 146 3.42 28.43 -20.73
CA GLU A 146 2.87 29.78 -20.65
C GLU A 146 1.48 29.65 -20.03
N VAL A 147 1.26 30.25 -18.85
CA VAL A 147 -0.06 30.31 -18.23
C VAL A 147 -0.87 31.31 -19.05
N ASN A 148 -1.72 30.83 -19.95
CA ASN A 148 -2.71 31.69 -20.61
C ASN A 148 -3.57 32.35 -19.51
N LYS A 149 -3.52 33.68 -19.47
CA LYS A 149 -4.24 34.53 -18.52
C LYS A 149 -5.59 34.92 -19.10
#